data_AF-A0A1H8IZ25-F1
#
_entry.id   AF-A0A1H8IZ25-F1
#
_cell.length_a   1.000
_cell.length_b   1.000
_cell.length_c   1.000
_cell.angle_alpha   90.00
_cell.angle_beta   90.00
_cell.angle_gamma   90.00
#
_symmetry.space_group_name_H-M   'P 1'
#
loop_
_entity.id
_entity.type
_entity.pdbx_description
1 polymer ?
#
loop_
_entity_poly.entity_id
_entity_poly.type
_entity_poly.pdbx_seq_one_letter_code
_entity_poly.pdbx_strand_id
1 'polypeptide(L)'
;MEHYRRGNLDYFFAYPEDYADTCIEWEEDGLRRSARHPAFEIIFVYSHEEGKISLYMKGSRDTRKDVRALFADAILGLELGEFVEDQRVYDLSPLQDSSPPFLFSPDSGIENVVIRKLRLGIDGKRKRLTLEVNPDKNPNAIYEFRDQLCRNIPPSQITITQAGIVVDYTGDAKSRKTRTRSFDITPPNSCSLKHEGIDAIIRQMLVDSGIEPRAR
;
A
#
# COMPACT_ATOMS: atom_id res chain seq x y z
N MET A 1 10.57 1.08 25.82
CA MET A 1 10.03 1.81 24.65
C MET A 1 11.07 2.85 24.28
N GLU A 2 11.41 2.96 23.00
CA GLU A 2 12.37 3.93 22.48
C GLU A 2 11.63 5.03 21.71
N HIS A 3 12.08 6.29 21.83
CA HIS A 3 11.45 7.45 21.20
C HIS A 3 12.44 8.15 20.27
N TYR A 4 12.00 8.46 19.05
CA TYR A 4 12.79 9.13 18.03
C TYR A 4 11.94 10.17 17.29
N ARG A 5 12.48 11.38 17.12
CA ARG A 5 11.78 12.49 16.45
C ARG A 5 12.39 12.80 15.09
N ARG A 6 11.53 12.95 14.08
CA ARG A 6 11.90 13.38 12.72
C ARG A 6 10.92 14.43 12.22
N GLY A 7 11.32 15.70 12.27
CA GLY A 7 10.44 16.82 11.93
C GLY A 7 9.23 16.92 12.88
N ASN A 8 8.03 16.87 12.32
CA ASN A 8 6.75 16.91 13.05
C ASN A 8 6.25 15.52 13.49
N LEU A 9 7.04 14.47 13.26
CA LEU A 9 6.69 13.08 13.58
C LEU A 9 7.47 12.57 14.78
N ASP A 10 6.77 11.98 15.74
CA ASP A 10 7.34 11.22 16.85
C ASP A 10 7.13 9.72 16.63
N TYR A 11 8.23 8.97 16.61
CA TYR A 11 8.27 7.53 16.46
C TYR A 11 8.49 6.89 17.83
N PHE A 12 7.68 5.89 18.18
CA PHE A 12 7.81 5.11 19.40
C PHE A 12 7.93 3.63 19.05
N PHE A 13 9.01 3.01 19.48
CA PHE A 13 9.30 1.59 19.25
C PHE A 13 9.09 0.82 20.55
N ALA A 14 8.22 -0.19 20.49
CA ALA A 14 7.98 -1.12 21.59
C ALA A 14 8.32 -2.54 21.16
N TYR A 15 8.94 -3.28 22.08
CA TYR A 15 9.38 -4.66 21.88
C TYR A 15 8.75 -5.57 22.93
N PRO A 16 7.41 -5.75 22.92
CA PRO A 16 6.76 -6.73 23.79
C PRO A 16 7.26 -8.14 23.50
N GLU A 17 7.28 -8.96 24.55
CA GLU A 17 7.59 -10.38 24.50
C GLU A 17 6.43 -11.14 23.84
N ASP A 18 6.71 -12.00 22.86
CA ASP A 18 5.73 -12.88 22.22
C ASP A 18 5.55 -14.19 23.02
N TYR A 19 4.54 -14.97 22.65
CA TYR A 19 4.33 -16.31 23.19
C TYR A 19 5.54 -17.21 22.94
N ALA A 20 5.78 -18.16 23.84
CA ALA A 20 6.87 -19.13 23.72
C ALA A 20 6.76 -19.89 22.39
N ASP A 21 7.75 -19.70 21.51
CA ASP A 21 7.95 -20.50 20.32
C ASP A 21 8.91 -21.65 20.65
N THR A 22 8.60 -22.85 20.14
CA THR A 22 9.45 -24.04 20.37
C THR A 22 10.37 -24.21 19.18
N CYS A 23 11.62 -23.77 19.32
CA CYS A 23 12.65 -23.96 18.31
C CYS A 23 13.47 -25.22 18.62
N ILE A 24 13.92 -25.92 17.57
CA ILE A 24 14.87 -27.02 17.70
C ILE A 24 16.26 -26.42 17.49
N GLU A 25 17.04 -26.34 18.56
CA GLU A 25 18.41 -25.82 18.56
C GLU A 25 19.40 -26.96 18.80
N TRP A 26 20.62 -26.83 18.28
CA TRP A 26 21.68 -27.80 18.51
C TRP A 26 22.42 -27.43 19.80
N GLU A 27 22.18 -28.18 20.87
CA GLU A 27 22.96 -28.12 22.11
C GLU A 27 24.07 -29.19 22.06
N GLU A 28 25.05 -29.12 22.96
CA GLU A 28 26.34 -29.84 22.90
C GLU A 28 26.27 -31.32 22.43
N ASP A 29 25.21 -32.05 22.77
CA ASP A 29 25.01 -33.47 22.40
C ASP A 29 23.79 -33.75 21.50
N GLY A 30 23.22 -32.75 20.84
CA GLY A 30 22.21 -32.93 19.79
C GLY A 30 21.09 -31.90 19.76
N LEU A 31 20.10 -32.17 18.89
CA LEU A 31 18.93 -31.32 18.70
C LEU A 31 18.00 -31.38 19.92
N ARG A 32 17.77 -30.23 20.57
CA ARG A 32 16.86 -30.09 21.71
C ARG A 32 15.81 -29.03 21.44
N ARG A 33 14.63 -29.23 22.01
CA ARG A 33 13.54 -28.27 21.96
C ARG A 33 13.75 -27.25 23.07
N SER A 34 13.96 -25.99 22.69
CA SER A 34 14.04 -24.86 23.62
C SER A 34 12.88 -23.91 23.39
N ALA A 35 12.27 -23.44 24.48
CA ALA A 35 11.21 -22.44 24.44
C ALA A 35 11.86 -21.05 24.40
N ARG A 36 11.71 -20.34 23.28
CA ARG A 36 12.18 -18.97 23.13
C ARG A 36 10.99 -18.03 23.06
N HIS A 37 11.10 -16.90 23.75
CA HIS A 37 10.14 -15.81 23.65
C HIS A 37 10.70 -14.71 22.74
N PRO A 38 10.47 -14.76 21.42
CA PRO A 38 10.92 -13.69 20.55
C PRO A 38 10.20 -12.39 20.92
N ALA A 39 10.90 -11.26 20.92
CA ALA A 39 10.23 -9.98 20.97
C ALA A 39 9.70 -9.64 19.57
N PHE A 40 8.51 -9.05 19.47
CA PHE A 40 8.00 -8.49 18.22
C PHE A 40 7.97 -6.97 18.28
N GLU A 41 8.21 -6.31 17.15
CA GLU A 41 8.26 -4.86 17.08
C GLU A 41 6.87 -4.26 16.82
N ILE A 42 6.49 -3.32 17.67
CA ILE A 42 5.37 -2.41 17.45
C ILE A 42 5.92 -1.00 17.25
N ILE A 43 5.52 -0.34 16.17
CA ILE A 43 5.90 1.04 15.89
C ILE A 43 4.66 1.92 15.94
N PHE A 44 4.69 2.95 16.79
CA PHE A 44 3.73 4.04 16.77
C PHE A 44 4.36 5.26 16.11
N VAL A 45 3.61 5.96 15.27
CA VAL A 45 4.02 7.24 14.69
C VAL A 45 2.94 8.27 14.96
N TYR A 46 3.28 9.32 15.71
CA TYR A 46 2.39 10.43 16.01
C TYR A 46 2.75 11.65 15.16
N SER A 47 1.77 12.21 14.45
CA SER A 47 1.88 13.50 13.77
C SER A 47 1.23 14.58 14.63
N HIS A 48 2.02 15.53 15.11
CA HIS A 48 1.53 16.68 15.87
C HIS A 48 0.63 17.59 15.02
N GLU A 49 0.96 17.73 13.75
CA GLU A 49 0.25 18.64 12.83
C GLU A 49 -1.15 18.12 12.49
N GLU A 50 -1.27 16.80 12.24
CA GLU A 50 -2.54 16.19 11.87
C GLU A 50 -3.32 15.65 13.08
N GLY A 51 -2.70 15.59 14.26
CA GLY A 51 -3.28 14.92 15.44
C GLY A 51 -3.55 13.42 15.21
N LYS A 52 -2.76 12.76 14.35
CA LYS A 52 -2.99 11.36 13.95
C LYS A 52 -1.93 10.42 14.51
N ILE A 53 -2.37 9.23 14.89
CA ILE A 53 -1.51 8.11 15.30
C ILE A 53 -1.59 7.01 14.24
N SER A 54 -0.44 6.64 13.68
CA SER A 54 -0.26 5.44 12.87
C SER A 54 0.35 4.32 13.70
N LEU A 55 -0.09 3.10 13.46
CA LEU A 55 0.36 1.91 14.18
C LEU A 55 0.79 0.83 13.19
N TYR A 56 2.05 0.41 13.29
CA TYR A 56 2.56 -0.76 12.60
C TYR A 56 2.71 -1.91 13.59
N MET A 57 1.82 -2.90 13.46
CA MET A 57 1.90 -4.17 14.19
C MET A 57 1.18 -5.28 13.41
N LYS A 58 1.55 -6.54 13.63
CA LYS A 58 0.70 -7.67 13.24
C LYS A 58 -0.51 -7.76 14.17
N GLY A 59 -1.67 -8.17 13.66
CA GLY A 59 -2.89 -8.29 14.46
C GLY A 59 -4.16 -7.97 13.68
N SER A 60 -5.31 -8.30 14.29
CA SER A 60 -6.63 -7.96 13.74
C SER A 60 -6.86 -6.44 13.76
N ARG A 61 -7.88 -5.98 13.02
CA ARG A 61 -8.27 -4.56 13.03
C ARG A 61 -8.66 -4.09 14.43
N ASP A 62 -9.37 -4.93 15.19
CA ASP A 62 -9.85 -4.60 16.53
C ASP A 62 -8.69 -4.53 17.52
N THR A 63 -7.77 -5.50 17.50
CA THR A 63 -6.56 -5.46 18.33
C THR A 63 -5.72 -4.20 18.04
N ARG A 64 -5.57 -3.83 16.77
CA ARG A 64 -4.86 -2.61 16.37
C ARG A 64 -5.59 -1.34 16.85
N LYS A 65 -6.91 -1.36 16.94
CA LYS A 65 -7.69 -0.23 17.47
C LYS A 65 -7.44 -0.07 18.97
N ASP A 66 -7.52 -1.17 19.72
CA ASP A 66 -7.34 -1.17 21.19
C ASP A 66 -5.92 -0.74 21.58
N VAL A 67 -4.90 -1.31 20.93
CA VAL A 67 -3.50 -0.95 21.19
C VAL A 67 -3.22 0.52 20.89
N ARG A 68 -3.85 1.09 19.85
CA ARG A 68 -3.71 2.51 19.52
C ARG A 68 -4.36 3.41 20.58
N ALA A 69 -5.56 3.04 21.04
CA ALA A 69 -6.26 3.77 22.10
C ALA A 69 -5.46 3.74 23.40
N LEU A 70 -4.93 2.58 23.78
CA LEU A 70 -4.08 2.43 24.95
C LEU A 70 -2.81 3.29 24.85
N PHE A 71 -2.17 3.32 23.69
CA PHE A 71 -0.99 4.15 23.48
C PHE A 71 -1.31 5.65 23.58
N ALA A 72 -2.41 6.10 22.97
CA ALA A 72 -2.83 7.49 23.04
C ALA A 72 -3.09 7.95 24.47
N ASP A 73 -3.83 7.13 25.24
CA ASP A 73 -4.15 7.43 26.63
C ASP A 73 -2.89 7.37 27.52
N ALA A 74 -2.20 6.24 27.54
CA ALA A 74 -1.12 5.98 28.49
C ALA A 74 0.19 6.73 28.17
N ILE A 75 0.48 7.00 26.88
CA ILE A 75 1.75 7.62 26.46
C ILE A 75 1.58 9.08 26.04
N LEU A 76 0.51 9.40 25.30
CA LEU A 76 0.29 10.78 24.84
C LEU A 76 -0.61 11.59 25.79
N GLY A 77 -1.31 10.94 26.74
CA GLY A 77 -2.32 11.61 27.57
C GLY A 77 -3.50 12.13 26.76
N LEU A 78 -3.81 11.48 25.63
CA LEU A 78 -4.86 11.87 24.69
C LEU A 78 -5.95 10.82 24.65
N GLU A 79 -7.21 11.26 24.79
CA GLU A 79 -8.35 10.45 24.39
C GLU A 79 -8.50 10.49 22.87
N LEU A 80 -8.41 9.33 22.21
CA LEU A 80 -8.75 9.23 20.81
C LEU A 80 -10.26 9.39 20.65
N GLY A 81 -10.66 10.30 19.77
CA GLY A 81 -12.04 10.34 19.26
C GLY A 81 -12.41 9.04 18.54
N GLU A 82 -13.67 8.93 18.13
CA GLU A 82 -14.12 7.78 17.36
C GLU A 82 -13.21 7.54 16.15
N PHE A 83 -12.76 6.29 15.99
CA PHE A 83 -12.04 5.92 14.79
C PHE A 83 -12.99 6.02 13.60
N VAL A 84 -12.85 7.12 12.85
CA VAL A 84 -13.53 7.28 11.58
C VAL A 84 -12.76 6.48 10.55
N GLU A 85 -13.30 5.31 10.20
CA GLU A 85 -12.75 4.51 9.12
C GLU A 85 -12.85 5.33 7.83
N ASP A 86 -11.74 5.42 7.09
CA ASP A 86 -11.76 6.10 5.80
C ASP A 86 -12.63 5.26 4.84
N GLN A 87 -13.83 5.75 4.57
CA GLN A 87 -14.81 5.08 3.73
C GLN A 87 -14.61 5.34 2.24
N ARG A 88 -13.63 6.17 1.87
CA ARG A 88 -13.37 6.46 0.47
C ARG A 88 -12.92 5.20 -0.26
N VAL A 89 -13.31 5.06 -1.51
CA VAL A 89 -13.03 3.87 -2.31
C VAL A 89 -12.33 4.28 -3.61
N TYR A 90 -11.18 3.68 -3.92
CA TYR A 90 -10.57 3.73 -5.24
C TYR A 90 -11.51 3.09 -6.25
N ASP A 91 -11.93 3.85 -7.26
CA ASP A 91 -12.65 3.29 -8.40
C ASP A 91 -11.64 2.82 -9.46
N LEU A 92 -11.55 1.50 -9.63
CA LEU A 92 -10.68 0.91 -10.65
C LEU A 92 -11.41 0.62 -11.96
N SER A 93 -12.70 0.94 -12.07
CA SER A 93 -13.48 0.79 -13.29
C SER A 93 -12.82 1.48 -14.51
N PRO A 94 -12.23 2.69 -14.39
CA PRO A 94 -11.54 3.34 -15.51
C PRO A 94 -10.33 2.57 -16.06
N LEU A 95 -9.76 1.65 -15.27
CA LEU A 95 -8.62 0.83 -15.70
C LEU A 95 -9.04 -0.42 -16.47
N GLN A 96 -10.35 -0.66 -16.61
CA GLN A 96 -10.89 -1.79 -17.36
C GLN A 96 -10.68 -1.61 -18.87
N ASP A 97 -10.65 -0.38 -19.35
CA ASP A 97 -10.35 -0.07 -20.75
C ASP A 97 -8.85 -0.18 -21.03
N SER A 98 -8.48 -0.60 -22.24
CA SER A 98 -7.07 -0.74 -22.67
C SER A 98 -6.37 0.60 -22.95
N SER A 99 -7.07 1.72 -22.74
CA SER A 99 -6.53 3.07 -22.80
C SER A 99 -6.85 3.78 -21.48
N PRO A 100 -6.08 3.51 -20.41
CA PRO A 100 -6.36 4.08 -19.09
C PRO A 100 -6.22 5.60 -19.14
N PRO A 101 -7.12 6.36 -18.48
CA PRO A 101 -7.21 7.81 -18.63
C PRO A 101 -6.22 8.54 -17.71
N PHE A 102 -4.93 8.21 -17.76
CA PHE A 102 -3.94 8.90 -16.94
C PHE A 102 -3.74 10.34 -17.43
N LEU A 103 -4.23 11.29 -16.65
CA LEU A 103 -4.11 12.73 -16.88
C LEU A 103 -3.09 13.32 -15.91
N PHE A 104 -2.08 14.02 -16.44
CA PHE A 104 -1.07 14.72 -15.65
C PHE A 104 -0.67 16.04 -16.32
N SER A 105 -0.30 17.02 -15.50
CA SER A 105 0.20 18.32 -15.99
C SER A 105 1.53 18.15 -16.75
N PRO A 106 1.76 18.90 -17.85
CA PRO A 106 3.06 18.94 -18.51
C PRO A 106 4.20 19.39 -17.57
N ASP A 107 3.89 20.19 -16.56
CA ASP A 107 4.86 20.69 -15.57
C ASP A 107 5.12 19.71 -14.42
N SER A 108 4.42 18.57 -14.38
CA SER A 108 4.56 17.55 -13.33
C SER A 108 5.91 16.80 -13.38
N GLY A 109 6.60 16.85 -14.53
CA GLY A 109 7.79 16.04 -14.79
C GLY A 109 7.48 14.56 -15.03
N ILE A 110 6.21 14.14 -15.04
CA ILE A 110 5.81 12.79 -15.45
C ILE A 110 5.96 12.66 -16.96
N GLU A 111 6.69 11.63 -17.40
CA GLU A 111 6.98 11.35 -18.81
C GLU A 111 6.09 10.23 -19.35
N ASN A 112 5.82 9.20 -18.53
CA ASN A 112 5.09 8.01 -18.96
C ASN A 112 4.39 7.33 -17.78
N VAL A 113 3.24 6.71 -18.04
CA VAL A 113 2.45 5.97 -17.03
C VAL A 113 1.91 4.70 -17.66
N VAL A 114 2.25 3.55 -17.06
CA VAL A 114 1.88 2.24 -17.58
C VAL A 114 1.40 1.31 -16.48
N ILE A 115 0.48 0.41 -16.81
CA ILE A 115 0.02 -0.64 -15.91
C ILE A 115 0.90 -1.88 -16.12
N ARG A 116 1.63 -2.28 -15.08
CA ARG A 116 2.44 -3.51 -15.09
C ARG A 116 1.71 -4.72 -14.51
N LYS A 117 0.66 -4.47 -13.72
CA LYS A 117 -0.03 -5.50 -12.94
C LYS A 117 -1.53 -5.26 -12.86
N LEU A 118 -2.31 -6.31 -13.06
CA LEU A 118 -3.75 -6.33 -12.78
C LEU A 118 -4.10 -7.56 -11.96
N ARG A 119 -4.87 -7.37 -10.88
CA ARG A 119 -5.54 -8.47 -10.19
C ARG A 119 -7.01 -8.45 -10.53
N LEU A 120 -7.48 -9.52 -11.14
CA LEU A 120 -8.88 -9.70 -11.54
C LEU A 120 -9.61 -10.55 -10.51
N GLY A 121 -10.82 -10.12 -10.14
CA GLY A 121 -11.84 -10.96 -9.53
C GLY A 121 -12.76 -11.50 -10.62
N ILE A 122 -12.98 -12.82 -10.61
CA ILE A 122 -13.88 -13.52 -11.53
C ILE A 122 -15.05 -14.07 -10.70
N ASP A 123 -16.27 -14.01 -11.25
CA ASP A 123 -17.51 -14.49 -10.62
C ASP A 123 -17.74 -13.90 -9.21
N GLY A 124 -17.77 -12.58 -9.10
CA GLY A 124 -17.99 -11.91 -7.81
C GLY A 124 -16.84 -12.13 -6.82
N LYS A 125 -15.59 -12.19 -7.30
CA LYS A 125 -14.35 -12.36 -6.53
C LYS A 125 -14.14 -13.74 -5.90
N ARG A 126 -14.93 -14.76 -6.29
CA ARG A 126 -14.73 -16.17 -5.85
C ARG A 126 -13.41 -16.75 -6.36
N LYS A 127 -13.03 -16.36 -7.58
CA LYS A 127 -11.74 -16.70 -8.18
C LYS A 127 -10.94 -15.43 -8.38
N ARG A 128 -9.61 -15.53 -8.25
CA ARG A 128 -8.69 -14.42 -8.46
C ARG A 128 -7.60 -14.82 -9.44
N LEU A 129 -7.30 -13.94 -10.39
CA LEU A 129 -6.20 -14.08 -11.33
C LEU A 129 -5.32 -12.84 -11.22
N THR A 130 -4.00 -13.02 -11.07
CA THR A 130 -3.05 -11.90 -11.08
C THR A 130 -2.21 -11.98 -12.33
N LEU A 131 -2.19 -10.89 -13.08
CA LEU A 131 -1.42 -10.70 -14.30
C LEU A 131 -0.30 -9.72 -13.98
N GLU A 132 0.93 -10.08 -14.35
CA GLU A 132 2.09 -9.20 -14.26
C GLU A 132 2.87 -9.30 -15.57
N VAL A 133 3.27 -8.17 -16.13
CA VAL A 133 4.06 -8.08 -17.35
C VAL A 133 5.18 -7.05 -17.16
N ASN A 134 6.23 -7.15 -17.97
CA ASN A 134 7.17 -6.06 -18.12
C ASN A 134 6.66 -5.11 -19.23
N PRO A 135 6.35 -3.83 -18.91
CA PRO A 135 5.82 -2.88 -19.88
C PRO A 135 6.88 -2.22 -20.79
N ASP A 136 8.20 -2.46 -20.60
CA ASP A 136 9.31 -1.74 -21.27
C ASP A 136 9.20 -1.62 -22.81
N LYS A 137 8.58 -2.61 -23.47
CA LYS A 137 8.47 -2.66 -24.94
C LYS A 137 7.06 -2.41 -25.48
N ASN A 138 6.04 -2.63 -24.65
CA ASN A 138 4.64 -2.51 -25.04
C ASN A 138 3.81 -2.08 -23.82
N PRO A 139 3.40 -0.80 -23.74
CA PRO A 139 2.53 -0.29 -22.68
C PRO A 139 1.20 -1.06 -22.54
N ASN A 140 0.72 -1.66 -23.63
CA ASN A 140 -0.55 -2.41 -23.66
C ASN A 140 -0.39 -3.91 -23.42
N ALA A 141 0.82 -4.41 -23.17
CA ALA A 141 1.08 -5.84 -22.99
C ALA A 141 0.20 -6.49 -21.90
N ILE A 142 -0.13 -5.75 -20.84
CA ILE A 142 -0.97 -6.26 -19.75
C ILE A 142 -2.40 -6.52 -20.22
N TYR A 143 -2.92 -5.67 -21.11
CA TYR A 143 -4.27 -5.77 -21.67
C TYR A 143 -4.33 -6.86 -22.74
N GLU A 144 -3.33 -6.96 -23.61
CA GLU A 144 -3.20 -8.07 -24.55
C GLU A 144 -3.14 -9.43 -23.82
N PHE A 145 -2.37 -9.50 -22.73
CA PHE A 145 -2.25 -10.71 -21.92
C PHE A 145 -3.55 -11.05 -21.19
N ARG A 146 -4.26 -10.03 -20.67
CA ARG A 146 -5.61 -10.19 -20.11
C ARG A 146 -6.56 -10.75 -21.15
N ASP A 147 -6.62 -10.16 -22.34
CA ASP A 147 -7.59 -10.52 -23.38
C ASP A 147 -7.32 -11.93 -23.92
N GLN A 148 -6.05 -12.35 -23.96
CA GLN A 148 -5.67 -13.72 -24.27
C GLN A 148 -6.17 -14.72 -23.24
N LEU A 149 -5.97 -14.46 -21.94
CA LEU A 149 -6.34 -15.39 -20.86
C LEU A 149 -7.84 -15.38 -20.54
N CYS A 150 -8.48 -14.22 -20.66
CA CYS A 150 -9.88 -14.02 -20.33
C CYS A 150 -10.81 -14.10 -21.54
N ARG A 151 -10.33 -14.55 -22.71
CA ARG A 151 -11.11 -14.62 -23.96
C ARG A 151 -12.47 -15.31 -23.83
N ASN A 152 -12.57 -16.31 -22.95
CA ASN A 152 -13.79 -17.10 -22.72
C ASN A 152 -14.59 -16.64 -21.49
N ILE A 153 -14.21 -15.52 -20.86
CA ILE A 153 -14.87 -14.99 -19.67
C ILE A 153 -15.60 -13.70 -20.07
N PRO A 154 -16.93 -13.62 -19.87
CA PRO A 154 -17.69 -12.39 -20.09
C PRO A 154 -17.09 -11.21 -19.32
N PRO A 155 -16.92 -10.02 -19.95
CA PRO A 155 -16.41 -8.83 -19.26
C PRO A 155 -17.19 -8.45 -18.00
N SER A 156 -18.51 -8.70 -17.97
CA SER A 156 -19.37 -8.47 -16.80
C SER A 156 -19.01 -9.31 -15.57
N GLN A 157 -18.26 -10.40 -15.75
CA GLN A 157 -17.80 -11.27 -14.68
C GLN A 157 -16.39 -10.92 -14.19
N ILE A 158 -15.70 -10.01 -14.89
CA ILE A 158 -14.34 -9.59 -14.58
C ILE A 158 -14.40 -8.24 -13.89
N THR A 159 -13.73 -8.14 -12.74
CA THR A 159 -13.57 -6.88 -12.02
C THR A 159 -12.11 -6.69 -11.64
N ILE A 160 -11.56 -5.51 -11.87
CA ILE A 160 -10.22 -5.19 -11.37
C ILE A 160 -10.31 -4.94 -9.86
N THR A 161 -9.47 -5.66 -9.12
CA THR A 161 -9.41 -5.63 -7.65
C THR A 161 -8.09 -5.10 -7.10
N GLN A 162 -7.09 -4.94 -7.97
CA GLN A 162 -5.83 -4.27 -7.68
C GLN A 162 -5.16 -3.90 -9.01
N ALA A 163 -4.50 -2.76 -9.06
CA ALA A 163 -3.67 -2.33 -10.18
C ALA A 163 -2.27 -1.95 -9.66
N GLY A 164 -1.23 -2.43 -10.34
CA GLY A 164 0.14 -2.00 -10.13
C GLY A 164 0.59 -1.13 -11.30
N ILE A 165 0.97 0.11 -10.99
CA ILE A 165 1.24 1.17 -11.95
C ILE A 165 2.72 1.54 -11.84
N VAL A 166 3.32 1.88 -12.97
CA VAL A 166 4.68 2.38 -13.10
C VAL A 166 4.62 3.77 -13.71
N VAL A 167 5.31 4.71 -13.08
CA VAL A 167 5.41 6.09 -13.54
C VAL A 167 6.87 6.40 -13.79
N ASP A 168 7.19 6.80 -15.01
CA ASP A 168 8.49 7.36 -15.35
C ASP A 168 8.41 8.89 -15.28
N TYR A 169 9.44 9.50 -14.69
CA TYR A 169 9.49 10.93 -14.46
C TYR A 169 10.93 11.46 -14.58
N THR A 170 11.06 12.73 -14.93
CA THR A 170 12.36 13.39 -14.99
C THR A 170 12.93 13.57 -13.58
N GLY A 171 14.16 13.10 -13.36
CA GLY A 171 14.88 13.32 -12.10
C GLY A 171 15.26 14.78 -11.85
N ASP A 172 15.81 15.07 -10.67
CA ASP A 172 16.20 16.41 -10.23
C ASP A 172 17.05 17.18 -11.26
N ALA A 173 16.98 18.52 -11.27
CA ALA A 173 17.60 19.40 -12.27
C ALA A 173 19.11 19.17 -12.56
N LYS A 174 19.84 18.51 -11.65
CA LYS A 174 21.26 18.14 -11.82
C LYS A 174 21.47 16.84 -12.61
N SER A 175 20.44 16.03 -12.77
CA SER A 175 20.43 14.69 -13.35
C SER A 175 19.17 14.55 -14.20
N ARG A 176 19.27 14.90 -15.49
CA ARG A 176 18.23 14.67 -16.53
C ARG A 176 17.91 13.19 -16.80
N LYS A 177 18.28 12.29 -15.88
CA LYS A 177 18.04 10.85 -16.01
C LYS A 177 16.59 10.56 -15.61
N THR A 178 15.86 9.88 -16.50
CA THR A 178 14.55 9.31 -16.20
C THR A 178 14.65 8.38 -14.99
N ARG A 179 13.75 8.58 -14.03
CA ARG A 179 13.57 7.73 -12.86
C ARG A 179 12.20 7.09 -12.93
N THR A 180 12.06 5.96 -12.24
CA THR A 180 10.83 5.17 -12.26
C THR A 180 10.30 4.99 -10.85
N ARG A 181 8.98 5.13 -10.68
CA ARG A 181 8.26 4.88 -9.44
C ARG A 181 7.13 3.89 -9.69
N SER A 182 7.22 2.72 -9.06
CA SER A 182 6.18 1.69 -9.12
C SER A 182 5.34 1.70 -7.86
N PHE A 183 4.02 1.65 -7.97
CA PHE A 183 3.10 1.60 -6.82
C PHE A 183 1.90 0.70 -7.11
N ASP A 184 1.13 0.39 -6.08
CA ASP A 184 -0.06 -0.46 -6.16
C ASP A 184 -1.25 0.29 -5.54
N ILE A 185 -2.42 0.16 -6.18
CA ILE A 185 -3.71 0.62 -5.68
C ILE A 185 -4.61 -0.60 -5.47
N THR A 186 -5.31 -0.66 -4.34
CA THR A 186 -6.24 -1.74 -4.00
C THR A 186 -7.46 -1.18 -3.25
N PRO A 187 -8.68 -1.34 -3.79
CA PRO A 187 -9.90 -0.99 -3.07
C PRO A 187 -10.03 -1.75 -1.74
N PRO A 188 -10.55 -1.12 -0.66
CA PRO A 188 -11.20 0.19 -0.68
C PRO A 188 -10.23 1.38 -0.83
N ASN A 189 -9.19 1.51 -0.02
CA ASN A 189 -8.36 2.72 0.03
C ASN A 189 -6.87 2.46 0.24
N SER A 190 -6.38 1.26 -0.15
CA SER A 190 -4.97 0.94 -0.03
C SER A 190 -4.19 1.48 -1.22
N CYS A 191 -3.13 2.24 -0.93
CA CYS A 191 -2.19 2.78 -1.91
C CYS A 191 -0.78 2.81 -1.32
N SER A 192 0.22 2.40 -2.09
CA SER A 192 1.62 2.39 -1.65
C SER A 192 2.39 3.70 -1.93
N LEU A 193 1.69 4.76 -2.36
CA LEU A 193 2.23 6.11 -2.49
C LEU A 193 2.28 6.81 -1.13
N LYS A 194 3.34 7.57 -0.90
CA LYS A 194 3.46 8.52 0.21
C LYS A 194 2.76 9.84 -0.14
N HIS A 195 2.85 10.84 0.73
CA HIS A 195 2.18 12.14 0.57
C HIS A 195 3.14 13.29 0.22
N GLU A 196 4.40 12.98 -0.12
CA GLU A 196 5.45 13.98 -0.34
C GLU A 196 6.23 13.71 -1.63
N GLY A 197 6.90 14.75 -2.14
CA GLY A 197 7.77 14.65 -3.31
C GLY A 197 7.03 14.15 -4.56
N ILE A 198 7.66 13.26 -5.32
CA ILE A 198 7.06 12.69 -6.54
C ILE A 198 5.76 11.92 -6.25
N ASP A 199 5.63 11.30 -5.07
CA ASP A 199 4.42 10.55 -4.72
C ASP A 199 3.21 11.49 -4.56
N ALA A 200 3.42 12.74 -4.10
CA ALA A 200 2.36 13.75 -4.05
C ALA A 200 1.89 14.17 -5.47
N ILE A 201 2.84 14.31 -6.40
CA ILE A 201 2.56 14.63 -7.81
C ILE A 201 1.79 13.48 -8.47
N ILE A 202 2.20 12.22 -8.24
CA ILE A 202 1.48 11.05 -8.75
C ILE A 202 0.07 10.95 -8.16
N ARG A 203 -0.12 11.31 -6.88
CA ARG A 203 -1.47 11.39 -6.30
C ARG A 203 -2.33 12.44 -7.00
N GLN A 204 -1.77 13.61 -7.33
CA GLN A 204 -2.51 14.61 -8.10
C GLN A 204 -2.90 14.09 -9.48
N MET A 205 -2.01 13.36 -10.17
CA MET A 205 -2.36 12.67 -11.42
C MET A 205 -3.55 11.71 -11.22
N LEU A 206 -3.59 10.92 -10.13
CA LEU A 206 -4.74 10.05 -9.85
C LEU A 206 -6.03 10.83 -9.60
N VAL A 207 -5.96 12.00 -8.97
CA VAL A 207 -7.11 12.90 -8.79
C VAL A 207 -7.63 13.38 -10.14
N ASP A 208 -6.73 13.91 -10.98
CA ASP A 208 -7.04 14.45 -12.30
C ASP A 208 -7.60 13.36 -13.23
N SER A 209 -7.09 12.13 -13.10
CA SER A 209 -7.54 10.93 -13.81
C SER A 209 -8.86 10.35 -13.28
N GLY A 210 -9.40 10.88 -12.18
CA GLY A 210 -10.63 10.40 -11.56
C GLY A 210 -10.53 9.05 -10.82
N ILE A 211 -9.31 8.62 -10.48
CA ILE A 211 -9.03 7.31 -9.85
C ILE A 211 -8.88 7.44 -8.32
N GLU A 212 -8.44 8.59 -7.80
CA GLU A 212 -8.21 8.81 -6.36
C GLU A 212 -9.49 8.54 -5.54
N PRO A 213 -9.40 7.99 -4.31
CA PRO A 213 -10.54 7.44 -3.60
C PRO A 213 -11.52 8.55 -3.24
N ARG A 214 -12.79 8.30 -3.57
CA ARG A 214 -13.91 9.22 -3.30
C ARG A 214 -14.87 8.60 -2.30
N ALA A 215 -15.57 9.44 -1.55
CA ALA A 215 -16.69 8.99 -0.74
C ALA A 215 -17.73 8.38 -1.69
N ARG A 216 -18.26 7.20 -1.32
CA ARG A 216 -19.36 6.56 -2.04
C ARG A 216 -20.70 7.17 -1.66
#